data_AF-A0A2H5QQ50-F1
#
_entry.id   AF-A0A2H5QQ50-F1
#
_cell.length_a   1.000
_cell.length_b   1.000
_cell.length_c   1.000
_cell.angle_alpha   90.00
_cell.angle_beta   90.00
_cell.angle_gamma   90.00
#
_symmetry.space_group_name_H-M   'P 1'
#
loop_
_entity.id
_entity.type
_entity.pdbx_description
1 polymer ?
#
loop_
_entity_poly.entity_id
_entity_poly.type
_entity_poly.pdbx_seq_one_letter_code
_entity_poly.pdbx_strand_id
1 'polypeptide(L)'
;MVLSEYQFPPCLTQLSLSNTQVMEDPMPRLELLPHLQALKLKQNSYLERKLACVGSGSFLQLKILHLKSMLWLGEWTMGAGAMPKLESLILNPCAYLRKLPEELRCIKSLCKLELYWPQPELRQRLRAFENMEWRYDIQFYPSGI
;
A
#
# COMPACT_ATOMS: atom_id res chain seq x y z
N MET A 1 9.50 13.64 -13.49
CA MET A 1 10.48 12.61 -13.07
C MET A 1 10.05 11.29 -13.67
N VAL A 2 10.96 10.57 -14.30
CA VAL A 2 10.75 9.21 -14.80
C VAL A 2 11.43 8.28 -13.79
N LEU A 3 10.66 7.68 -12.89
CA LEU A 3 11.12 6.67 -11.92
C LEU A 3 11.82 5.49 -12.59
N SER A 4 11.37 5.08 -13.78
CA SER A 4 11.95 3.94 -14.51
C SER A 4 13.43 4.14 -14.87
N GLU A 5 13.89 5.38 -15.05
CA GLU A 5 15.29 5.71 -15.33
C GLU A 5 16.14 5.93 -14.06
N TYR A 6 15.49 6.09 -12.90
CA TYR A 6 16.21 6.36 -11.66
C TYR A 6 16.91 5.11 -11.12
N GLN A 7 18.19 5.26 -10.80
CA GLN A 7 18.99 4.20 -10.17
C GLN A 7 19.00 4.38 -8.65
N PHE A 8 18.19 3.56 -7.97
CA PHE A 8 18.19 3.51 -6.53
C PHE A 8 19.44 2.78 -6.00
N PRO A 9 19.95 3.14 -4.82
CA PRO A 9 21.02 2.39 -4.17
C PRO A 9 20.60 0.93 -3.95
N PRO A 10 21.47 -0.06 -4.21
CA PRO A 10 21.11 -1.48 -4.11
C PRO A 10 20.75 -1.91 -2.68
N CYS A 11 21.33 -1.25 -1.67
CA CYS A 11 21.08 -1.52 -0.25
C CYS A 11 19.96 -0.67 0.35
N LEU A 12 19.12 -0.01 -0.47
CA LEU A 12 18.06 0.86 0.02
C LEU A 12 17.01 0.06 0.80
N THR A 13 16.87 0.37 2.09
CA THR A 13 15.91 -0.31 2.98
C THR A 13 14.65 0.50 3.23
N GLN A 14 14.71 1.82 3.08
CA GLN A 14 13.56 2.69 3.29
C GLN A 14 13.49 3.72 2.17
N LEU A 15 12.29 3.90 1.61
CA LEU A 15 12.01 4.90 0.59
C LEU A 15 10.76 5.68 0.97
N SER A 16 10.86 7.01 0.88
CA SER A 16 9.71 7.90 1.00
C SER A 16 9.68 8.83 -0.21
N LEU A 17 8.64 8.72 -1.02
CA LEU A 17 8.35 9.67 -2.09
C LEU A 17 7.25 10.61 -1.60
N SER A 18 7.47 11.92 -1.68
CA SER A 18 6.50 12.94 -1.25
C SER A 18 6.46 14.07 -2.25
N ASN A 19 5.28 14.39 -2.77
CA ASN A 19 5.08 15.47 -3.75
C ASN A 19 6.00 15.38 -4.97
N THR A 20 6.34 14.16 -5.38
CA THR A 20 7.16 13.87 -6.57
C THR A 20 6.38 13.94 -7.87
N GLN A 21 5.04 13.93 -7.81
CA GLN A 21 4.13 14.11 -8.95
C GLN A 21 4.43 13.15 -10.11
N VAL A 22 4.73 11.89 -9.79
CA VAL A 22 5.03 10.89 -10.80
C VAL A 22 3.73 10.46 -11.49
N MET A 23 3.77 10.36 -12.81
CA MET A 23 2.63 9.93 -13.64
C MET A 23 2.66 8.43 -13.93
N GLU A 24 3.85 7.81 -14.00
CA GLU A 24 3.96 6.35 -14.14
C GLU A 24 3.79 5.64 -12.78
N ASP A 25 3.27 4.41 -12.82
CA ASP A 25 3.12 3.59 -11.62
C ASP A 25 4.50 3.35 -10.99
N PRO A 26 4.73 3.74 -9.72
CA PRO A 26 6.01 3.51 -9.07
C PRO A 26 6.29 2.03 -8.79
N MET A 27 5.27 1.18 -8.65
CA MET A 27 5.42 -0.18 -8.12
C MET A 27 6.36 -1.08 -8.94
N PRO A 28 6.29 -1.14 -10.28
CA PRO A 28 7.16 -2.01 -11.09
C PRO A 28 8.66 -1.73 -10.91
N ARG A 29 9.03 -0.46 -10.64
CA ARG A 29 10.43 -0.12 -10.38
C ARG A 29 10.83 -0.43 -8.94
N LEU A 30 9.94 -0.14 -7.99
CA LEU A 30 10.21 -0.26 -6.57
C LEU A 30 10.20 -1.72 -6.08
N GLU A 31 9.46 -2.61 -6.74
CA GLU A 31 9.43 -4.03 -6.40
C GLU A 31 10.76 -4.75 -6.65
N LEU A 32 11.61 -4.19 -7.52
CA LEU A 32 12.94 -4.70 -7.85
C LEU A 32 13.98 -4.40 -6.76
N LEU A 33 13.63 -3.63 -5.72
CA LEU A 33 14.56 -3.26 -4.65
C LEU A 33 14.66 -4.39 -3.63
N PRO A 34 15.78 -5.15 -3.59
CA PRO A 34 15.84 -6.44 -2.89
C PRO A 34 15.80 -6.30 -1.36
N HIS A 35 16.16 -5.14 -0.83
CA HIS A 35 16.26 -4.88 0.60
C HIS A 35 15.21 -3.90 1.12
N LEU A 36 14.26 -3.46 0.28
CA LEU A 36 13.28 -2.46 0.67
C LEU A 36 12.32 -3.02 1.72
N GLN A 37 12.34 -2.42 2.91
CA GLN A 37 11.55 -2.80 4.07
C GLN A 37 10.43 -1.81 4.38
N ALA A 38 10.62 -0.52 4.07
CA ALA A 38 9.59 0.49 4.27
C ALA A 38 9.40 1.34 3.02
N LEU A 39 8.17 1.37 2.50
CA LEU A 39 7.79 2.22 1.39
C LEU A 39 6.70 3.20 1.85
N LYS A 40 6.96 4.49 1.62
CA LYS A 40 6.01 5.56 1.91
C LYS A 40 5.76 6.37 0.64
N LEU A 41 4.52 6.37 0.16
CA LEU A 41 4.07 7.21 -0.95
C LEU A 41 3.15 8.28 -0.38
N LYS A 42 3.55 9.54 -0.45
CA LYS A 42 2.91 10.65 0.26
C LYS A 42 2.58 11.80 -0.67
N GLN A 43 1.49 12.54 -0.34
CA GLN A 43 1.18 13.86 -0.89
C GLN A 43 1.38 13.95 -2.41
N ASN A 44 0.46 13.45 -3.21
CA ASN A 44 0.57 13.53 -4.68
C ASN A 44 1.92 12.98 -5.23
N SER A 45 2.55 12.01 -4.57
CA SER A 45 3.76 11.36 -5.09
C SER A 45 3.49 10.59 -6.39
N TYR A 46 2.24 10.16 -6.56
CA TYR A 46 1.69 9.51 -7.74
C TYR A 46 0.34 10.16 -8.07
N LEU A 47 0.14 10.56 -9.32
CA LEU A 47 -1.04 11.34 -9.73
C LEU A 47 -2.13 10.53 -10.42
N GLU A 48 -1.82 9.31 -10.81
CA GLU A 48 -2.75 8.44 -11.52
C GLU A 48 -3.64 7.62 -10.57
N ARG A 49 -4.66 7.00 -11.16
CA ARG A 49 -5.77 6.38 -10.39
C ARG A 49 -5.53 4.94 -9.97
N LYS A 50 -4.54 4.26 -10.54
CA LYS A 50 -4.36 2.81 -10.39
C LYS A 50 -2.96 2.48 -9.94
N LEU A 51 -2.84 1.76 -8.84
CA LEU A 51 -1.57 1.24 -8.34
C LEU A 51 -1.55 -0.27 -8.53
N ALA A 52 -0.54 -0.82 -9.18
CA ALA A 52 -0.49 -2.22 -9.55
C ALA A 52 0.84 -2.87 -9.15
N CYS A 53 0.80 -3.76 -8.17
CA CYS A 53 1.94 -4.60 -7.79
C CYS A 53 1.80 -5.95 -8.48
N VAL A 54 2.23 -6.07 -9.74
CA VAL A 54 1.89 -7.25 -10.58
C VAL A 54 2.94 -8.37 -10.48
N GLY A 55 4.13 -8.09 -9.97
CA GLY A 55 5.18 -9.09 -9.82
C GLY A 55 4.77 -10.20 -8.84
N SER A 56 4.67 -11.44 -9.31
CA SER A 56 4.52 -12.60 -8.43
C SER A 56 5.76 -12.70 -7.54
N GLY A 57 5.57 -12.70 -6.21
CA GLY A 57 6.69 -12.65 -5.26
C GLY A 57 7.46 -11.32 -5.24
N SER A 58 6.83 -10.21 -5.63
CA SER A 58 7.38 -8.85 -5.50
C SER A 58 7.54 -8.41 -4.03
N PHE A 59 8.43 -7.44 -3.77
CA PHE A 59 8.60 -6.82 -2.45
C PHE A 59 8.90 -7.81 -1.31
N LEU A 60 9.85 -8.72 -1.51
CA LEU A 60 10.16 -9.84 -0.60
C LEU A 60 10.55 -9.44 0.83
N GLN A 61 11.01 -8.21 1.05
CA GLN A 61 11.43 -7.70 2.37
C GLN A 61 10.51 -6.61 2.91
N LEU A 62 9.47 -6.21 2.19
CA LEU A 62 8.64 -5.07 2.57
C LEU A 62 7.81 -5.42 3.81
N LYS A 63 8.00 -4.63 4.86
CA LYS A 63 7.31 -4.73 6.16
C LYS A 63 6.28 -3.63 6.36
N ILE A 64 6.55 -2.43 5.83
CA ILE A 64 5.69 -1.26 6.02
C ILE A 64 5.34 -0.65 4.68
N LEU A 65 4.04 -0.55 4.39
CA LEU A 65 3.49 0.23 3.29
C LEU A 65 2.62 1.35 3.84
N HIS A 66 2.99 2.60 3.55
CA HIS A 66 2.24 3.77 3.95
C HIS A 66 1.87 4.61 2.74
N LEU A 67 0.57 4.65 2.42
CA LEU A 67 0.01 5.51 1.40
C LEU A 67 -0.66 6.71 2.09
N LYS A 68 -0.07 7.90 1.95
CA LYS A 68 -0.53 9.12 2.63
C LYS A 68 -1.01 10.17 1.64
N SER A 69 -2.21 10.72 1.82
CA SER A 69 -2.74 11.79 0.97
C SER A 69 -2.65 11.47 -0.52
N MET A 70 -2.95 10.21 -0.86
CA MET A 70 -3.00 9.70 -2.23
C MET A 70 -4.42 9.90 -2.75
N LEU A 71 -4.79 11.17 -2.96
CA LEU A 71 -6.17 11.59 -3.21
C LEU A 71 -6.69 11.25 -4.61
N TRP A 72 -5.90 10.63 -5.48
CA TRP A 72 -6.35 10.19 -6.80
C TRP A 72 -6.46 8.68 -6.91
N LEU A 73 -5.85 7.95 -5.97
CA LEU A 73 -5.80 6.50 -5.95
C LEU A 73 -7.20 5.92 -5.77
N GLY A 74 -7.72 5.29 -6.82
CA GLY A 74 -9.04 4.66 -6.84
C GLY A 74 -8.99 3.14 -6.84
N GLU A 75 -7.97 2.57 -7.49
CA GLU A 75 -7.77 1.13 -7.63
C GLU A 75 -6.38 0.74 -7.16
N TRP A 76 -6.30 -0.34 -6.39
CA TRP A 76 -5.06 -0.99 -6.04
C TRP A 76 -5.18 -2.49 -6.31
N THR A 77 -4.25 -3.03 -7.08
CA THR A 77 -4.14 -4.47 -7.39
C THR A 77 -2.80 -5.02 -6.91
N MET A 78 -2.81 -6.31 -6.56
CA MET A 78 -1.64 -7.00 -6.04
C MET A 78 -1.60 -8.41 -6.59
N GLY A 79 -0.43 -8.85 -7.06
CA GLY A 79 -0.18 -10.20 -7.51
C GLY A 79 -0.14 -11.18 -6.35
N ALA A 80 -0.46 -12.44 -6.62
CA ALA A 80 -0.38 -13.50 -5.63
C ALA A 80 1.05 -13.63 -5.06
N GLY A 81 1.18 -13.72 -3.74
CA GLY A 81 2.47 -13.87 -3.06
C GLY A 81 3.31 -12.59 -2.98
N ALA A 82 2.82 -11.44 -3.45
CA ALA A 82 3.48 -10.16 -3.25
C ALA A 82 3.50 -9.75 -1.77
N MET A 83 4.55 -9.03 -1.38
CA MET A 83 4.74 -8.48 -0.03
C MET A 83 4.58 -9.52 1.10
N PRO A 84 5.24 -10.71 1.03
CA PRO A 84 4.98 -11.82 1.95
C PRO A 84 5.33 -11.50 3.42
N LYS A 85 6.10 -10.44 3.67
CA LYS A 85 6.55 -9.98 4.99
C LYS A 85 5.85 -8.70 5.45
N LEU A 86 4.78 -8.26 4.79
CA LEU A 86 4.10 -7.02 5.15
C LEU A 86 3.52 -7.15 6.56
N GLU A 87 3.98 -6.30 7.49
CA GLU A 87 3.54 -6.27 8.88
C GLU A 87 2.52 -5.15 9.11
N SER A 88 2.69 -4.00 8.43
CA SER A 88 1.85 -2.81 8.60
C SER A 88 1.45 -2.16 7.28
N LEU A 89 0.15 -1.95 7.12
CA LEU A 89 -0.47 -1.19 6.04
C LEU A 89 -1.18 0.04 6.62
N ILE A 90 -0.79 1.23 6.15
CA ILE A 90 -1.35 2.51 6.60
C ILE A 90 -1.87 3.29 5.40
N LEU A 91 -3.17 3.61 5.41
CA LEU A 91 -3.84 4.37 4.34
C LEU A 91 -4.42 5.68 4.92
N ASN A 92 -3.82 6.84 4.60
CA ASN A 92 -4.09 8.08 5.34
C ASN A 92 -4.02 9.41 4.55
N PRO A 93 -5.16 10.05 4.25
CA PRO A 93 -6.32 9.43 3.67
C PRO A 93 -6.00 9.01 2.22
N CYS A 94 -6.59 7.89 1.80
CA CYS A 94 -6.64 7.43 0.41
C CYS A 94 -8.09 7.55 -0.08
N ALA A 95 -8.52 8.79 -0.29
CA ALA A 95 -9.94 9.16 -0.29
C ALA A 95 -10.77 8.56 -1.44
N TYR A 96 -10.19 7.98 -2.49
CA TYR A 96 -10.97 7.37 -3.58
C TYR A 96 -10.79 5.86 -3.66
N LEU A 97 -9.98 5.27 -2.78
CA LEU A 97 -9.68 3.85 -2.83
C LEU A 97 -10.93 3.04 -2.45
N ARG A 98 -11.44 2.26 -3.40
CA ARG A 98 -12.73 1.56 -3.26
C ARG A 98 -12.62 0.16 -2.65
N LYS A 99 -11.46 -0.47 -2.78
CA LYS A 99 -11.19 -1.83 -2.32
C LYS A 99 -9.71 -2.01 -2.01
N LEU A 100 -9.41 -2.91 -1.08
CA LEU A 100 -8.07 -3.46 -0.93
C LEU A 100 -7.92 -4.72 -1.82
N PRO A 101 -6.69 -5.06 -2.24
CA PRO A 101 -6.42 -6.35 -2.88
C PRO A 101 -6.83 -7.51 -1.96
N GLU A 102 -7.44 -8.56 -2.53
CA GLU A 102 -7.89 -9.73 -1.77
C GLU A 102 -6.70 -10.57 -1.29
N GLU A 103 -5.58 -10.49 -2.01
CA GLU A 103 -4.32 -11.16 -1.74
C GLU A 103 -3.71 -10.74 -0.40
N LEU A 104 -4.07 -9.57 0.15
CA LEU A 104 -3.67 -9.17 1.50
C LEU A 104 -4.11 -10.18 2.57
N ARG A 105 -5.22 -10.90 2.34
CA ARG A 105 -5.72 -11.94 3.26
C ARG A 105 -4.76 -13.11 3.42
N CYS A 106 -3.92 -13.34 2.41
CA CYS A 106 -2.96 -14.44 2.39
C CYS A 106 -1.65 -14.08 3.13
N ILE A 107 -1.44 -12.81 3.49
CA ILE A 107 -0.22 -12.35 4.14
C ILE A 107 -0.30 -12.64 5.64
N LYS A 108 0.38 -13.71 6.07
CA LYS A 108 0.33 -14.17 7.47
C LYS A 108 0.99 -13.22 8.47
N SER A 109 1.91 -12.38 8.01
CA SER A 109 2.70 -11.44 8.80
C SER A 109 1.99 -10.12 9.06
N LEU A 110 0.92 -9.82 8.31
CA LEU A 110 0.19 -8.57 8.44
C LEU A 110 -0.57 -8.57 9.77
N CYS A 111 -0.20 -7.64 10.66
CA CYS A 111 -0.78 -7.52 11.99
C CYS A 111 -1.40 -6.15 12.24
N LYS A 112 -1.12 -5.16 11.39
CA LYS A 112 -1.57 -3.78 11.57
C LYS A 112 -2.17 -3.20 10.29
N LEU A 113 -3.43 -2.78 10.37
CA LEU A 113 -4.15 -2.13 9.27
C LEU A 113 -4.77 -0.82 9.78
N GLU A 114 -4.19 0.31 9.41
CA GLU A 114 -4.74 1.63 9.76
C GLU A 114 -5.40 2.28 8.55
N LEU A 115 -6.65 2.73 8.72
CA LEU A 115 -7.47 3.35 7.68
C LEU A 115 -8.00 4.69 8.19
N TYR A 116 -7.54 5.79 7.59
CA TYR A 116 -8.01 7.13 7.94
C TYR A 116 -8.96 7.63 6.85
N TRP A 117 -10.18 7.97 7.27
CA TRP A 117 -11.26 8.45 6.42
C TRP A 117 -11.51 7.55 5.18
N PRO A 118 -11.67 6.22 5.36
CA PRO A 118 -11.96 5.34 4.23
C PRO A 118 -13.34 5.64 3.66
N GLN A 119 -13.50 5.49 2.35
CA GLN A 119 -14.81 5.60 1.69
C GLN A 119 -15.81 4.59 2.25
N PRO A 120 -17.12 4.92 2.31
CA PRO A 120 -18.15 4.02 2.81
C PRO A 120 -18.13 2.64 2.14
N GLU A 121 -17.88 2.57 0.84
CA GLU A 121 -17.81 1.30 0.09
C GLU A 121 -16.63 0.43 0.55
N LEU A 122 -15.46 1.04 0.75
CA LEU A 122 -14.29 0.34 1.28
C LEU A 122 -14.58 -0.15 2.71
N ARG A 123 -15.16 0.72 3.55
CA ARG A 123 -15.53 0.40 4.92
C ARG A 123 -16.53 -0.76 5.00
N GLN A 124 -17.54 -0.79 4.13
CA GLN A 124 -18.52 -1.88 4.08
C GLN A 124 -17.86 -3.20 3.68
N ARG A 125 -16.96 -3.19 2.69
CA ARG A 125 -16.22 -4.39 2.28
C ARG A 125 -15.29 -4.91 3.38
N LEU A 126 -14.73 -4.02 4.19
CA LEU A 126 -13.86 -4.40 5.31
C LEU A 126 -14.60 -5.00 6.50
N ARG A 127 -15.88 -4.70 6.73
CA ARG A 127 -16.68 -5.43 7.73
C ARG A 127 -16.76 -6.93 7.43
N ALA A 128 -16.71 -7.32 6.15
CA ALA A 128 -16.60 -8.72 5.77
C ALA A 128 -15.21 -9.32 6.04
N PHE A 129 -14.16 -8.50 6.23
CA PHE A 129 -12.84 -8.92 6.68
C PHE A 129 -12.76 -9.08 8.21
N GLU A 130 -13.47 -8.26 8.99
CA GLU A 130 -13.43 -8.28 10.47
C GLU A 130 -14.01 -9.56 11.10
N ASN A 131 -14.95 -10.23 10.41
CA ASN A 131 -15.55 -11.48 10.89
C ASN A 131 -14.61 -12.70 10.88
N MET A 132 -13.36 -12.54 10.43
CA MET A 132 -12.33 -13.59 10.47
C MET A 132 -11.32 -13.30 11.58
N GLU A 133 -11.50 -14.00 12.71
CA GLU A 133 -10.54 -14.27 13.80
C GLU A 133 -9.40 -13.25 13.99
N TRP A 134 -9.51 -12.34 14.95
CA TRP A 134 -8.45 -11.73 15.81
C TRP A 134 -7.06 -11.38 15.23
N ARG A 135 -6.85 -11.35 13.91
CA ARG A 135 -5.51 -11.40 13.30
C ARG A 135 -4.87 -10.03 13.11
N TYR A 136 -5.67 -8.98 13.13
CA TYR A 136 -5.25 -7.62 12.78
C TYR A 136 -5.67 -6.64 13.87
N ASP A 137 -4.75 -5.80 14.33
CA ASP A 137 -5.07 -4.52 14.97
C ASP A 137 -5.54 -3.56 13.86
N ILE A 138 -6.85 -3.64 13.54
CA ILE A 138 -7.50 -2.79 12.55
C ILE A 138 -8.00 -1.53 13.24
N GLN A 139 -7.45 -0.39 12.83
CA GLN A 139 -7.81 0.91 13.39
C GLN A 139 -8.43 1.78 12.32
N PHE A 140 -9.66 2.24 12.57
CA PHE A 140 -10.35 3.20 11.73
C PHE A 140 -10.31 4.57 12.37
N TYR A 141 -9.93 5.58 11.59
CA TYR A 141 -9.90 6.97 12.02
C TYR A 141 -10.85 7.82 11.20
N PRO A 142 -11.63 8.72 11.82
CA PRO A 142 -11.75 8.91 13.28
C PRO A 142 -12.48 7.73 13.95
N SER A 143 -12.08 7.41 15.18
CA SER A 143 -12.74 6.39 16.02
C SER A 143 -14.02 6.97 16.66
N GLY A 144 -15.18 6.34 16.45
CA GLY A 144 -16.42 6.64 17.19
C GLY A 144 -17.44 7.59 16.52
N ILE A 145 -17.84 7.31 15.27
CA ILE A 145 -19.07 7.86 14.67
C ILE A 145 -20.00 6.71 14.31
#